data_AF-A0A377HKW8-F1
#
_entry.id   AF-A0A377HKW8-F1
#
_cell.length_a   1.000
_cell.length_b   1.000
_cell.length_c   1.000
_cell.angle_alpha   90.00
_cell.angle_beta   90.00
_cell.angle_gamma   90.00
#
_symmetry.space_group_name_H-M   'P 1'
#
loop_
_entity.id
_entity.type
_entity.pdbx_description
1 polymer ?
#
loop_
_entity_poly.entity_id
_entity_poly.type
_entity_poly.pdbx_seq_one_letter_code
_entity_poly.pdbx_strand_id
1 'polypeptide(L)'
;MSNAFALTSTPHNLKQFEAMVEEAANAPAPPAKESIAAAKALFTSGYKQSQIAMVYNGLDERVRGIILLTGRADHNLRDKNFNELDDLTREKIRRGLTEFSGVIRRFNNAVGHIEKTLPSDFR
;
A
#
# COMPACT_ATOMS: atom_id res chain seq x y z
N MET A 1 6.60 25.98 11.17
CA MET A 1 6.84 25.58 9.77
C MET A 1 7.42 24.18 9.80
N SER A 2 6.75 23.21 9.17
CA SER A 2 6.95 21.78 9.39
C SER A 2 8.13 21.24 8.58
N ASN A 3 9.08 20.56 9.24
CA ASN A 3 10.31 19.96 8.67
C ASN A 3 10.09 18.77 7.71
N ALA A 4 8.91 18.63 7.13
CA ALA A 4 8.59 17.51 6.24
C ALA A 4 9.23 17.63 4.84
N PHE A 5 9.81 18.80 4.50
CA PHE A 5 10.40 19.02 3.16
C PHE A 5 11.76 18.35 2.96
N ALA A 6 12.55 18.12 4.01
CA ALA A 6 13.94 17.65 3.87
C ALA A 6 14.09 16.16 3.46
N LEU A 7 13.03 15.35 3.58
CA LEU A 7 13.08 13.90 3.31
C LEU A 7 12.53 13.50 1.93
N THR A 8 12.23 14.45 1.05
CA THR A 8 11.56 14.16 -0.24
C THR A 8 12.49 14.07 -1.45
N SER A 9 13.74 14.52 -1.35
CA SER A 9 14.71 14.47 -2.45
C SER A 9 15.63 13.25 -2.36
N THR A 10 15.60 12.38 -3.36
CA THR A 10 16.55 11.25 -3.47
C THR A 10 17.96 11.79 -3.76
N PRO A 11 19.01 11.42 -3.00
CA PRO A 11 20.36 11.92 -3.25
C PRO A 11 20.94 11.33 -4.54
N HIS A 12 21.60 12.16 -5.35
CA HIS A 12 22.12 11.77 -6.68
C HIS A 12 23.62 11.44 -6.65
N ASN A 13 24.31 11.66 -5.52
CA ASN A 13 25.71 11.28 -5.32
C ASN A 13 26.05 11.11 -3.82
N LEU A 14 27.23 10.53 -3.56
CA LEU A 14 27.70 10.23 -2.20
C LEU A 14 27.83 11.49 -1.33
N LYS A 15 28.33 12.60 -1.87
CA LYS A 15 28.46 13.87 -1.13
C LYS A 15 27.11 14.43 -0.69
N GLN A 16 26.10 14.31 -1.54
CA GLN A 16 24.72 14.72 -1.21
C GLN A 16 24.12 13.81 -0.14
N PHE A 17 24.38 12.50 -0.23
CA PHE A 17 23.94 11.56 0.80
C PHE A 17 24.59 11.85 2.16
N GLU A 18 25.92 12.05 2.19
CA GLU A 18 26.66 12.40 3.41
C GLU A 18 26.17 13.72 4.03
N ALA A 19 25.96 14.75 3.21
CA ALA A 19 25.41 16.03 3.67
C ALA A 19 23.98 15.88 4.26
N MET A 20 23.12 15.07 3.64
CA MET A 20 21.78 14.80 4.17
C MET A 20 21.82 14.04 5.50
N VAL A 21 22.75 13.10 5.65
CA VAL A 21 22.93 12.35 6.91
C VAL A 21 23.46 13.27 8.01
N GLU A 22 24.41 14.15 7.70
CA GLU A 22 24.96 15.11 8.65
C GLU A 22 23.92 16.17 9.06
N GLU A 23 23.09 16.64 8.11
CA GLU A 23 21.97 17.53 8.39
C GLU A 23 20.91 16.84 9.27
N ALA A 24 20.58 15.58 8.99
CA ALA A 24 19.65 14.80 9.81
C ALA A 24 20.20 14.49 11.21
N ALA A 25 21.52 14.26 11.34
CA ALA A 25 22.17 14.02 12.62
C ALA A 25 22.22 15.27 13.52
N ASN A 26 22.32 16.45 12.91
CA ASN A 26 22.31 17.74 13.60
C ASN A 26 20.91 18.34 13.76
N ALA A 27 19.88 17.71 13.20
CA ALA A 27 18.51 18.16 13.35
C ALA A 27 18.08 18.07 14.83
N PRO A 28 17.45 19.13 15.40
CA PRO A 28 16.98 19.08 16.76
C PRO A 28 16.00 17.92 16.94
N ALA A 29 16.31 17.05 17.89
CA ALA A 29 15.47 15.89 18.18
C ALA A 29 14.03 16.36 18.46
N PRO A 30 13.02 15.79 17.77
CA PRO A 30 11.64 16.20 17.98
C PRO A 30 11.27 16.00 19.44
N PRO A 31 10.50 16.93 20.04
CA PRO A 31 10.03 16.81 21.41
C PRO A 31 9.40 15.43 21.64
N ALA A 32 9.68 14.80 22.79
CA ALA A 32 9.20 13.45 23.08
C ALA A 32 7.68 13.29 22.87
N LYS A 33 6.89 14.33 23.18
CA LYS A 33 5.44 14.37 22.95
C LYS A 33 5.07 14.24 21.47
N GLU A 34 5.82 14.86 20.57
CA GLU A 34 5.60 14.81 19.13
C GLU A 34 6.01 13.45 18.56
N SER A 35 7.15 12.91 19.00
CA SER A 35 7.60 11.56 18.62
C SER A 35 6.60 10.48 19.04
N ILE A 36 6.05 10.59 20.26
CA ILE A 36 5.02 9.68 20.77
C ILE A 36 3.70 9.84 20.00
N ALA A 37 3.31 11.08 19.66
CA ALA A 37 2.10 11.33 18.88
C ALA A 37 2.21 10.77 17.46
N ALA A 38 3.36 10.96 16.80
CA ALA A 38 3.65 10.42 15.47
C ALA A 38 3.64 8.88 15.48
N ALA A 39 4.29 8.25 16.47
CA ALA A 39 4.26 6.81 16.63
C ALA A 39 2.83 6.28 16.86
N LYS A 40 2.04 6.95 17.72
CA LYS A 40 0.63 6.60 17.96
C LYS A 40 -0.23 6.76 16.71
N ALA A 41 0.02 7.79 15.88
CA ALA A 41 -0.71 8.02 14.64
C ALA A 41 -0.57 6.84 13.66
N LEU A 42 0.60 6.18 13.62
CA LEU A 42 0.81 4.95 12.82
C LEU A 42 -0.10 3.79 13.24
N PHE A 43 -0.58 3.76 14.49
CA PHE A 43 -1.47 2.73 15.02
C PHE A 43 -2.95 3.15 15.04
N THR A 44 -3.29 4.34 14.53
CA THR A 44 -4.69 4.76 14.39
C THR A 44 -5.35 4.13 13.16
N SER A 45 -6.67 3.94 13.21
CA SER A 45 -7.47 3.39 12.11
C SER A 45 -7.27 4.13 10.79
N GLY A 46 -7.05 5.45 10.84
CA GLY A 46 -6.82 6.29 9.67
C GLY A 46 -5.52 5.98 8.91
N TYR A 47 -4.47 5.52 9.59
CA TYR A 47 -3.20 5.21 8.93
C TYR A 47 -3.32 3.99 8.02
N LYS A 48 -3.90 2.89 8.52
CA LYS A 48 -4.14 1.68 7.70
C LYS A 48 -5.08 1.96 6.54
N GLN A 49 -6.13 2.75 6.76
CA GLN A 49 -7.04 3.15 5.69
C GLN A 49 -6.31 3.96 4.60
N SER A 50 -5.43 4.89 5.00
CA SER A 50 -4.64 5.68 4.06
C SER A 50 -3.68 4.82 3.23
N GLN A 51 -3.06 3.81 3.86
CA GLN A 51 -2.22 2.83 3.17
C GLN A 51 -3.04 2.00 2.17
N ILE A 52 -4.23 1.52 2.55
CA ILE A 52 -5.12 0.79 1.66
C ILE A 52 -5.53 1.67 0.47
N ALA A 53 -5.92 2.92 0.73
CA ALA A 53 -6.30 3.86 -0.32
C ALA A 53 -5.14 4.11 -1.29
N MET A 54 -3.92 4.30 -0.78
CA MET A 54 -2.72 4.48 -1.60
C MET A 54 -2.47 3.26 -2.50
N VAL A 55 -2.49 2.05 -1.95
CA VAL A 55 -2.26 0.82 -2.72
C VAL A 55 -3.37 0.64 -3.76
N TYR A 56 -4.64 0.75 -3.35
CA TYR A 56 -5.79 0.58 -4.25
C TYR A 56 -5.76 1.59 -5.40
N ASN A 57 -5.50 2.87 -5.11
CA ASN A 57 -5.41 3.93 -6.11
C ASN A 57 -4.15 3.83 -7.00
N GLY A 58 -3.17 3.02 -6.62
CA GLY A 58 -2.00 2.71 -7.45
C GLY A 58 -2.24 1.57 -8.45
N LEU A 59 -3.30 0.78 -8.27
CA LEU A 59 -3.65 -0.31 -9.18
C LEU A 59 -4.21 0.22 -10.50
N ASP A 60 -3.96 -0.48 -11.60
CA ASP A 60 -4.63 -0.20 -12.87
C ASP A 60 -6.15 -0.50 -12.78
N GLU A 61 -6.93 0.10 -13.68
CA GLU A 61 -8.39 -0.06 -13.69
C GLU A 61 -8.83 -1.53 -13.86
N ARG A 62 -8.06 -2.32 -14.62
CA ARG A 62 -8.37 -3.72 -14.88
C ARG A 62 -8.30 -4.52 -13.58
N VAL A 63 -7.22 -4.36 -12.82
CA VAL A 63 -6.99 -5.02 -11.53
C VAL A 63 -8.02 -4.56 -10.51
N ARG A 64 -8.36 -3.26 -10.47
CA ARG A 64 -9.46 -2.78 -9.61
C ARG A 64 -10.80 -3.42 -9.97
N GLY A 65 -11.11 -3.51 -11.27
CA GLY A 65 -12.32 -4.18 -11.77
C GLY A 65 -12.38 -5.66 -11.37
N ILE A 66 -11.24 -6.36 -11.44
CA ILE A 66 -11.11 -7.75 -11.00
C ILE A 66 -11.39 -7.88 -9.49
N ILE A 67 -10.80 -7.02 -8.65
CA ILE A 67 -11.05 -7.02 -7.19
C ILE A 67 -12.52 -6.77 -6.87
N LEU A 68 -13.15 -5.81 -7.54
CA LEU A 68 -14.57 -5.49 -7.38
C LEU A 68 -15.46 -6.67 -7.77
N LEU A 69 -15.18 -7.30 -8.92
CA LEU A 69 -15.94 -8.45 -9.41
C LEU A 69 -15.89 -9.63 -8.43
N THR A 70 -14.69 -10.00 -7.96
CA THR A 70 -14.52 -11.07 -6.97
C THR A 70 -15.20 -10.72 -5.65
N GLY A 71 -15.16 -9.46 -5.25
CA GLY A 71 -15.89 -8.94 -4.09
C GLY A 71 -17.41 -8.88 -4.24
N ARG A 72 -17.97 -9.21 -5.42
CA ARG A 72 -19.38 -9.02 -5.79
C ARG A 72 -19.85 -7.56 -5.67
N ALA A 73 -18.94 -6.63 -5.97
CA ALA A 73 -19.22 -5.22 -6.16
C ALA A 73 -19.47 -4.91 -7.64
N ASP A 74 -19.98 -3.71 -7.91
CA ASP A 74 -20.11 -3.24 -9.29
C ASP A 74 -18.71 -2.91 -9.85
N HIS A 75 -18.25 -3.73 -10.79
CA HIS A 75 -16.96 -3.57 -11.47
C HIS A 75 -16.89 -2.34 -12.39
N ASN A 76 -18.01 -1.65 -12.62
CA ASN A 76 -18.02 -0.36 -13.31
C ASN A 76 -17.42 0.76 -12.46
N LEU A 77 -17.32 0.57 -11.14
CA LEU A 77 -16.69 1.53 -10.22
C LEU A 77 -15.15 1.48 -10.25
N ARG A 78 -14.55 0.77 -11.20
CA ARG A 78 -13.09 0.57 -11.30
C ARG A 78 -12.30 1.86 -11.54
N ASP A 79 -12.95 2.90 -12.06
CA ASP A 79 -12.39 4.23 -12.28
C ASP A 79 -12.32 5.06 -10.98
N LYS A 80 -13.08 4.67 -9.95
CA LYS A 80 -13.14 5.38 -8.66
C LYS A 80 -11.91 5.12 -7.80
N ASN A 81 -11.52 6.16 -7.07
CA ASN A 81 -10.55 6.06 -5.99
C ASN A 81 -11.21 5.48 -4.73
N PHE A 82 -10.42 4.86 -3.87
CA PHE A 82 -10.88 4.18 -2.65
C PHE A 82 -11.77 5.07 -1.75
N ASN A 83 -11.43 6.35 -1.64
CA ASN A 83 -12.14 7.30 -0.80
C ASN A 83 -13.48 7.77 -1.40
N GLU A 84 -13.71 7.56 -2.70
CA GLU A 84 -14.95 7.90 -3.40
C GLU A 84 -15.99 6.77 -3.31
N LEU A 85 -15.54 5.57 -2.92
CA LEU A 85 -16.39 4.40 -2.74
C LEU A 85 -17.11 4.47 -1.39
N ASP A 86 -18.35 3.98 -1.36
CA ASP A 86 -19.09 3.81 -0.10
C ASP A 86 -18.51 2.66 0.75
N ASP A 87 -18.90 2.62 2.03
CA ASP A 87 -18.37 1.64 2.98
C ASP A 87 -18.74 0.20 2.62
N LEU A 88 -19.92 0.00 2.01
CA LEU A 88 -20.34 -1.31 1.52
C LEU A 88 -19.40 -1.82 0.42
N THR A 89 -19.03 -0.96 -0.51
CA THR A 89 -18.13 -1.27 -1.62
C THR A 89 -16.71 -1.49 -1.13
N ARG A 90 -16.24 -0.72 -0.14
CA ARG A 90 -14.93 -0.98 0.51
C ARG A 90 -14.90 -2.32 1.23
N GLU A 91 -15.99 -2.72 1.90
CA GLU A 91 -16.10 -4.05 2.51
C GLU A 91 -16.09 -5.16 1.44
N LYS A 92 -16.74 -4.94 0.30
CA LYS A 92 -16.68 -5.87 -0.83
C LYS A 92 -15.27 -5.97 -1.43
N ILE A 93 -14.52 -4.87 -1.53
CA ILE A 93 -13.09 -4.88 -1.89
C ILE A 93 -12.30 -5.77 -0.93
N ARG A 94 -12.49 -5.62 0.38
CA ARG A 94 -11.83 -6.47 1.39
C ARG A 94 -12.14 -7.95 1.18
N ARG A 95 -13.39 -8.29 0.86
CA ARG A 95 -13.80 -9.67 0.54
C ARG A 95 -13.13 -10.18 -0.73
N GLY A 96 -13.10 -9.39 -1.79
CA GLY A 96 -12.42 -9.73 -3.04
C GLY A 96 -10.93 -10.02 -2.85
N LEU A 97 -10.22 -9.17 -2.09
CA LEU A 97 -8.81 -9.40 -1.74
C LEU A 97 -8.61 -10.67 -0.90
N THR A 98 -9.53 -10.96 0.02
CA THR A 98 -9.49 -12.17 0.85
C THR A 98 -9.65 -13.43 -0.01
N GLU A 99 -10.55 -13.40 -0.98
CA GLU A 99 -10.78 -14.51 -1.91
C GLU A 99 -9.57 -14.74 -2.82
N PHE A 100 -8.96 -13.67 -3.36
CA PHE A 100 -7.71 -13.77 -4.12
C PHE A 100 -6.58 -14.40 -3.33
N SER A 101 -6.39 -13.95 -2.09
CA SER A 101 -5.40 -14.54 -1.18
C SER A 101 -5.65 -16.03 -0.97
N GLY A 102 -6.92 -16.44 -0.84
CA GLY A 102 -7.32 -17.84 -0.75
C GLY A 102 -6.94 -18.66 -1.99
N VAL A 103 -7.23 -18.14 -3.19
CA VAL A 103 -6.90 -18.79 -4.47
C VAL A 103 -5.39 -18.93 -4.64
N ILE A 104 -4.64 -17.84 -4.47
CA ILE A 104 -3.17 -17.82 -4.60
C ILE A 104 -2.54 -18.80 -3.61
N ARG A 105 -2.99 -18.79 -2.34
CA ARG A 105 -2.50 -19.74 -1.33
C ARG A 105 -2.76 -21.19 -1.72
N ARG A 106 -3.91 -21.50 -2.29
CA ARG A 106 -4.25 -22.87 -2.72
C ARG A 106 -3.31 -23.37 -3.81
N PHE A 107 -3.03 -22.54 -4.82
CA PHE A 107 -2.03 -22.86 -5.84
C PHE A 107 -0.64 -22.98 -5.22
N ASN A 108 -0.22 -21.99 -4.44
CA ASN A 108 1.11 -21.98 -3.81
C ASN A 108 1.38 -23.22 -2.95
N ASN A 109 0.36 -23.71 -2.24
CA ASN A 109 0.48 -24.92 -1.44
C ASN A 109 0.55 -26.21 -2.27
N ALA A 110 -0.04 -26.22 -3.47
CA ALA A 110 -0.11 -27.41 -4.32
C ALA A 110 1.10 -27.56 -5.23
N VAL A 111 1.59 -26.46 -5.82
CA VAL A 111 2.63 -26.49 -6.86
C VAL A 111 3.89 -25.71 -6.47
N GLY A 112 3.98 -25.23 -5.23
CA GLY A 112 4.98 -24.24 -4.84
C GLY A 112 4.62 -22.85 -5.37
N HIS A 113 5.53 -21.87 -5.28
CA HIS A 113 5.25 -20.51 -5.73
C HIS A 113 4.78 -20.48 -7.19
N ILE A 114 3.53 -20.07 -7.43
CA ILE A 114 2.90 -20.08 -8.75
C ILE A 114 3.72 -19.28 -9.78
N GLU A 115 4.40 -18.21 -9.35
CA GLU A 115 5.27 -17.38 -10.18
C GLU A 115 6.53 -18.10 -10.70
N LYS A 116 6.88 -19.25 -10.12
CA LYS A 116 8.02 -20.09 -10.54
C LYS A 116 7.63 -21.24 -11.47
N THR A 117 6.35 -21.39 -11.75
CA THR A 117 5.87 -22.40 -12.71
C THR A 117 6.25 -22.04 -14.14
N LEU A 118 6.42 -23.05 -14.97
CA LEU A 118 6.77 -22.92 -16.38
C LEU A 118 5.52 -23.06 -17.26
N PRO A 119 5.49 -22.49 -18.48
CA PRO A 119 4.39 -22.70 -19.41
C PRO A 119 4.13 -24.17 -19.75
N SER A 120 5.12 -25.05 -19.57
CA SER A 120 4.97 -26.51 -19.71
C SER A 120 4.09 -27.12 -18.64
N ASP A 121 3.96 -26.49 -17.47
CA ASP A 121 3.23 -27.02 -16.31
C ASP A 121 1.71 -26.82 -16.44
N PHE A 122 1.26 -26.09 -17.47
CA PHE A 122 -0.16 -25.76 -17.76
C PHE A 122 -0.68 -26.40 -19.08
N ARG A 123 0.01 -27.42 -19.60
CA ARG A 123 -0.39 -28.12 -20.83
C ARG A 123 -1.15 -29.40 -20.56
#